data_AF-A0A196SD19-F1
#
_entry.id   AF-A0A196SD19-F1
#
_cell.length_a   1.000
_cell.length_b   1.000
_cell.length_c   1.000
_cell.angle_alpha   90.00
_cell.angle_beta   90.00
_cell.angle_gamma   90.00
#
_symmetry.space_group_name_H-M   'P 1'
#
loop_
_entity.id
_entity.type
_entity.pdbx_description
1 polymer ?
#
loop_
_entity_poly.entity_id
_entity_poly.type
_entity_poly.pdbx_seq_one_letter_code
_entity_poly.pdbx_strand_id
1 'polypeptide(L)'
;MIRMLLRVLLLSKSVDVPLPLRIPAKPHSSHFFACNCPGCSFECDTAESMKEHFKSHSGKHYYRCLHPGCSFVSSVLKDMHYHHCYHTGERPYRCTYPNCGFAAPNHSQLRLHMICHSDDKPYKCSYSNCLYCSRYKSALINHERTHTGEKPYKCRICHNFSAKQKSGLQYHLRTVHKCM
;
A
#
# COMPACT_ATOMS: atom_id res chain seq x y z
N MET A 1 -46.13 7.61 -12.76
CA MET A 1 -45.60 8.41 -13.88
C MET A 1 -45.04 9.71 -13.33
N ILE A 2 -43.73 9.90 -13.53
CA ILE A 2 -42.99 11.16 -13.74
C ILE A 2 -43.55 12.42 -13.06
N ARG A 3 -42.76 13.02 -12.16
CA ARG A 3 -42.41 14.45 -12.26
C ARG A 3 -41.12 14.81 -11.52
N MET A 4 -40.22 15.37 -12.29
CA MET A 4 -38.94 16.00 -11.94
C MET A 4 -39.14 17.19 -10.98
N LEU A 5 -38.05 17.59 -10.30
CA LEU A 5 -37.45 18.94 -10.25
C LEU A 5 -36.23 18.88 -9.28
N LEU A 6 -34.99 18.88 -9.78
CA LEU A 6 -34.10 20.05 -9.93
C LEU A 6 -33.86 20.86 -8.64
N ARG A 7 -32.64 20.76 -8.07
CA ARG A 7 -31.66 21.87 -8.00
C ARG A 7 -30.39 21.48 -7.24
N VAL A 8 -29.27 21.72 -7.91
CA VAL A 8 -27.91 21.78 -7.37
C VAL A 8 -27.80 22.99 -6.43
N LEU A 9 -27.25 22.80 -5.23
CA LEU A 9 -26.45 23.81 -4.53
C LEU A 9 -25.30 23.12 -3.80
N LEU A 10 -24.21 23.87 -3.73
CA LEU A 10 -22.83 23.46 -3.51
C LEU A 10 -22.42 23.45 -2.02
N LEU A 11 -21.28 22.78 -1.79
CA LEU A 11 -20.24 23.04 -0.78
C LEU A 11 -20.36 22.42 0.62
N SER A 12 -19.31 21.63 0.90
CA SER A 12 -18.67 21.41 2.20
C SER A 12 -19.51 20.77 3.31
N LYS A 13 -19.20 19.51 3.61
CA LYS A 13 -18.82 19.03 4.95
C LYS A 13 -18.71 17.50 4.94
N SER A 14 -17.70 17.02 5.66
CA SER A 14 -17.61 15.67 6.23
C SER A 14 -17.51 14.51 5.23
N VAL A 15 -16.28 14.09 4.94
CA VAL A 15 -16.02 12.70 4.56
C VAL A 15 -16.37 11.87 5.80
N ASP A 16 -17.57 11.29 5.82
CA ASP A 16 -17.93 10.26 6.77
C ASP A 16 -16.98 9.08 6.56
N VAL A 17 -15.95 9.03 7.40
CA VAL A 17 -15.16 7.83 7.64
C VAL A 17 -16.16 6.76 8.07
N PRO A 18 -16.17 5.57 7.46
CA PRO A 18 -17.07 4.51 7.88
C PRO A 18 -16.87 4.24 9.37
N LEU A 19 -17.88 4.57 10.17
CA LEU A 19 -17.99 4.13 11.55
C LEU A 19 -17.84 2.60 11.57
N PRO A 20 -17.09 2.04 12.53
CA PRO A 20 -16.94 0.59 12.62
C PRO A 20 -18.32 -0.06 12.78
N LEU A 21 -18.60 -1.02 11.89
CA LEU A 21 -19.84 -1.78 11.86
C LEU A 21 -20.09 -2.42 13.23
N ARG A 22 -21.21 -2.03 13.84
CA ARG A 22 -21.70 -2.57 15.11
C ARG A 22 -22.21 -3.99 14.86
N ILE A 23 -21.39 -4.99 15.18
CA ILE A 23 -21.81 -6.40 15.23
C ILE A 23 -22.75 -6.56 16.45
N PRO A 24 -23.91 -7.23 16.33
CA PRO A 24 -24.89 -7.32 17.41
C PRO A 24 -24.35 -8.16 18.58
N ALA A 25 -24.61 -7.68 19.79
CA ALA A 25 -24.15 -8.25 21.05
C ALA A 25 -24.82 -9.59 21.38
N LYS A 26 -24.05 -10.51 21.96
CA LYS A 26 -24.53 -11.50 22.94
C LYS A 26 -23.61 -11.53 24.17
N PRO A 27 -24.12 -11.91 25.36
CA PRO A 27 -23.84 -11.22 26.61
C PRO A 27 -22.89 -11.97 27.56
N HIS A 28 -22.34 -11.20 28.52
CA HIS A 28 -21.42 -11.56 29.61
C HIS A 28 -20.02 -12.00 29.13
N SER A 29 -18.91 -11.34 29.47
CA SER A 29 -18.55 -10.58 30.67
C SER A 29 -17.29 -9.74 30.39
N SER A 30 -17.20 -8.56 31.03
CA SER A 30 -16.06 -7.63 31.11
C SER A 30 -15.52 -7.02 29.81
N HIS A 31 -15.92 -5.77 29.54
CA HIS A 31 -15.38 -4.92 28.48
C HIS A 31 -13.94 -4.48 28.81
N PHE A 32 -12.96 -5.32 28.56
CA PHE A 32 -11.55 -4.93 28.55
C PHE A 32 -11.12 -4.55 27.11
N PHE A 33 -10.50 -3.39 26.95
CA PHE A 33 -9.71 -2.99 25.79
C PHE A 33 -8.32 -3.60 25.93
N ALA A 34 -7.88 -4.36 24.91
CA ALA A 34 -6.53 -4.92 24.84
C ALA A 34 -5.64 -4.13 23.86
N CYS A 35 -4.38 -3.96 24.21
CA CYS A 35 -3.39 -3.31 23.34
C CYS A 35 -2.95 -4.27 22.23
N ASN A 36 -3.07 -3.84 20.98
CA ASN A 36 -2.70 -4.67 19.81
C ASN A 36 -1.22 -4.55 19.39
N CYS A 37 -0.35 -3.96 20.24
CA CYS A 37 1.07 -3.82 19.94
C CYS A 37 1.83 -5.15 20.15
N PRO A 38 2.68 -5.59 19.20
CA PRO A 38 3.45 -6.82 19.36
C PRO A 38 4.33 -6.79 20.62
N GLY A 39 4.18 -7.79 21.49
CA GLY A 39 4.92 -7.88 22.76
C GLY A 39 4.35 -7.01 23.89
N CYS A 40 3.18 -6.40 23.70
CA CYS A 40 2.48 -5.63 24.73
C CYS A 40 1.20 -6.38 25.16
N SER A 41 1.17 -6.83 26.41
CA SER A 41 0.02 -7.55 26.99
C SER A 41 -0.85 -6.64 27.87
N PHE A 42 -0.93 -5.35 27.54
CA PHE A 42 -1.68 -4.38 28.34
C PHE A 42 -3.17 -4.47 28.04
N GLU A 43 -3.98 -4.55 29.10
CA GLU A 43 -5.44 -4.55 29.05
C GLU A 43 -5.99 -3.52 30.04
N CYS A 44 -7.08 -2.83 29.69
CA CYS A 44 -7.76 -1.90 30.57
C CYS A 44 -9.27 -1.91 30.33
N ASP A 45 -10.06 -1.39 31.25
CA ASP A 45 -11.53 -1.43 31.22
C ASP A 45 -12.19 -0.15 30.64
N THR A 46 -11.40 0.90 30.40
CA THR A 46 -11.87 2.21 29.94
C THR A 46 -11.08 2.72 28.73
N ALA A 47 -11.77 3.47 27.86
CA ALA A 47 -11.17 4.02 26.64
C ALA A 47 -10.15 5.13 26.96
N GLU A 48 -10.32 5.83 28.07
CA GLU A 48 -9.44 6.88 28.59
C GLU A 48 -8.09 6.28 29.02
N SER A 49 -8.12 5.17 29.76
CA SER A 49 -6.93 4.42 30.18
C SER A 49 -6.16 3.87 28.97
N MET A 50 -6.87 3.38 27.94
CA MET A 50 -6.23 2.95 26.69
C MET A 50 -5.55 4.11 25.95
N LYS A 51 -6.17 5.31 25.91
CA LYS A 51 -5.56 6.53 25.32
C LYS A 51 -4.31 6.97 26.07
N GLU A 52 -4.31 6.85 27.39
CA GLU A 52 -3.14 7.15 28.21
C GLU A 52 -2.03 6.11 28.05
N HIS A 53 -2.38 4.83 28.01
CA HIS A 53 -1.47 3.74 27.66
C HIS A 53 -0.81 3.96 26.29
N PHE A 54 -1.54 4.46 25.29
CA PHE A 54 -0.94 4.82 24.00
C PHE A 54 0.18 5.87 24.12
N LYS A 55 0.15 6.74 25.13
CA LYS A 55 1.25 7.70 25.39
C LYS A 55 2.51 7.01 25.91
N SER A 56 2.40 5.83 26.55
CA SER A 56 3.54 5.02 27.00
C SER A 56 4.30 4.34 25.85
N HIS A 57 3.69 4.25 24.66
CA HIS A 57 4.37 3.89 23.40
C HIS A 57 5.12 5.06 22.78
N SER A 58 5.61 5.99 23.60
CA SER A 58 6.30 7.22 23.20
C SER A 58 7.55 6.87 22.38
N GLY A 59 7.38 6.69 21.07
CA GLY A 59 8.46 6.25 20.20
C GLY A 59 8.10 5.93 18.76
N LYS A 60 7.00 5.20 18.47
CA LYS A 60 6.43 4.93 17.13
C LYS A 60 5.27 3.93 17.26
N HIS A 61 4.04 4.37 16.99
CA HIS A 61 2.94 3.43 16.76
C HIS A 61 3.16 2.76 15.41
N TYR A 62 3.31 1.44 15.41
CA TYR A 62 3.47 0.66 14.19
C TYR A 62 2.20 -0.17 13.93
N TYR A 63 1.64 -0.06 12.74
CA TYR A 63 0.55 -0.87 12.23
C TYR A 63 1.11 -2.13 11.58
N ARG A 64 0.67 -3.30 12.05
CA ARG A 64 1.04 -4.59 11.47
C ARG A 64 -0.07 -5.13 10.58
N CYS A 65 0.31 -5.68 9.43
CA CYS A 65 -0.63 -6.42 8.60
C CYS A 65 -1.00 -7.76 9.22
N LEU A 66 -2.31 -8.09 9.25
CA LEU A 66 -2.84 -9.34 9.79
C LEU A 66 -3.07 -10.41 8.71
N HIS A 67 -2.73 -10.12 7.45
CA HIS A 67 -2.86 -11.12 6.39
C HIS A 67 -1.87 -12.27 6.61
N PRO A 68 -2.30 -13.55 6.56
CA PRO A 68 -1.43 -14.69 6.82
C PRO A 68 -0.15 -14.66 5.96
N GLY A 69 1.01 -14.87 6.60
CA GLY A 69 2.31 -14.82 5.94
C GLY A 69 2.82 -13.41 5.60
N CYS A 70 2.06 -12.35 5.90
CA CYS A 70 2.50 -10.99 5.66
C CYS A 70 3.25 -10.41 6.87
N SER A 71 4.47 -9.92 6.62
CA SER A 71 5.31 -9.27 7.65
C SER A 71 5.36 -7.75 7.51
N PHE A 72 4.42 -7.14 6.78
CA PHE A 72 4.40 -5.69 6.57
C PHE A 72 4.07 -4.95 7.87
N VAL A 73 4.88 -3.93 8.15
CA VAL A 73 4.71 -3.03 9.29
C VAL A 73 4.96 -1.61 8.80
N SER A 74 4.12 -0.66 9.21
CA SER A 74 4.32 0.76 8.92
C SER A 74 4.01 1.61 10.14
N SER A 75 4.74 2.70 10.36
CA SER A 75 4.39 3.70 11.37
C SER A 75 3.32 4.70 10.90
N VAL A 76 2.84 4.57 9.65
CA VAL A 76 1.88 5.47 9.01
C VAL A 76 0.62 4.69 8.64
N LEU A 77 -0.52 5.09 9.19
CA LEU A 77 -1.80 4.41 8.97
C LEU A 77 -2.19 4.35 7.48
N LYS A 78 -1.95 5.45 6.76
CA LYS A 78 -2.21 5.58 5.33
C LYS A 78 -1.44 4.55 4.51
N ASP A 79 -0.20 4.27 4.86
CA ASP A 79 0.62 3.26 4.19
C ASP A 79 0.12 1.85 4.49
N MET A 80 -0.35 1.59 5.72
CA MET A 80 -1.00 0.32 6.05
C MET A 80 -2.32 0.13 5.28
N HIS A 81 -3.12 1.19 5.11
CA HIS A 81 -4.32 1.14 4.28
C HIS A 81 -3.98 0.80 2.82
N TYR A 82 -2.97 1.45 2.24
CA TYR A 82 -2.51 1.15 0.89
C TYR A 82 -1.91 -0.25 0.75
N HIS A 83 -1.24 -0.74 1.78
CA HIS A 83 -0.76 -2.11 1.83
C HIS A 83 -1.93 -3.11 1.82
N HIS A 84 -3.01 -2.84 2.56
CA HIS A 84 -4.17 -3.71 2.62
C HIS A 84 -4.82 -3.92 1.23
N CYS A 85 -4.83 -2.88 0.39
CA CYS A 85 -5.31 -2.96 -0.99
C CYS A 85 -4.59 -4.02 -1.85
N TYR A 86 -3.37 -4.44 -1.50
CA TYR A 86 -2.67 -5.52 -2.23
C TYR A 86 -3.23 -6.92 -1.91
N HIS A 87 -3.85 -7.10 -0.74
CA HIS A 87 -4.48 -8.36 -0.36
C HIS A 87 -5.90 -8.44 -0.89
N THR A 88 -6.65 -7.33 -0.84
CA THR A 88 -8.04 -7.29 -1.29
C THR A 88 -8.18 -7.08 -2.80
N GLY A 89 -7.13 -6.57 -3.46
CA GLY A 89 -7.19 -6.17 -4.86
C GLY A 89 -7.93 -4.86 -5.10
N GLU A 90 -8.40 -4.19 -4.04
CA GLU A 90 -9.06 -2.89 -4.14
C GLU A 90 -8.13 -1.83 -4.74
N ARG A 91 -8.67 -1.03 -5.65
CA ARG A 91 -7.94 0.07 -6.30
C ARG A 91 -8.79 1.33 -6.27
N PRO A 92 -8.80 2.06 -5.13
CA PRO A 92 -9.72 3.18 -4.91
C PRO A 92 -9.47 4.35 -5.86
N TYR A 93 -8.24 4.50 -6.35
CA TYR A 93 -7.81 5.66 -7.14
C TYR A 93 -7.90 5.33 -8.63
N ARG A 94 -9.00 5.72 -9.27
CA ARG A 94 -9.25 5.47 -10.69
C ARG A 94 -8.66 6.56 -11.57
N CYS A 95 -8.16 6.17 -12.75
CA CYS A 95 -7.80 7.11 -13.80
C CYS A 95 -9.05 7.81 -14.32
N THR A 96 -8.96 9.13 -14.51
CA THR A 96 -10.04 9.97 -15.03
C THR A 96 -9.91 10.21 -16.54
N TYR A 97 -8.84 9.72 -17.17
CA TYR A 97 -8.63 9.90 -18.61
C TYR A 97 -9.63 9.05 -19.41
N PRO A 98 -10.24 9.59 -20.48
CA PRO A 98 -11.23 8.87 -21.28
C PRO A 98 -10.74 7.51 -21.77
N ASN A 99 -11.59 6.49 -21.66
CA ASN A 99 -11.30 5.10 -22.05
C ASN A 99 -10.12 4.44 -21.32
N CYS A 100 -9.62 5.02 -20.21
CA CYS A 100 -8.59 4.41 -19.38
C CYS A 100 -9.23 3.65 -18.20
N GLY A 101 -9.08 2.33 -18.17
CA GLY A 101 -9.56 1.47 -17.09
C GLY A 101 -8.62 1.34 -15.89
N PHE A 102 -7.51 2.08 -15.86
CA PHE A 102 -6.49 1.91 -14.82
C PHE A 102 -6.98 2.41 -13.45
N ALA A 103 -6.62 1.67 -12.41
CA ALA A 103 -6.84 2.08 -11.04
C ALA A 103 -5.63 1.71 -10.16
N ALA A 104 -5.39 2.48 -9.11
CA ALA A 104 -4.25 2.32 -8.21
C ALA A 104 -4.68 2.18 -6.73
N PRO A 105 -3.86 1.54 -5.89
CA PRO A 105 -4.09 1.48 -4.45
C PRO A 105 -3.78 2.80 -3.74
N ASN A 106 -3.02 3.72 -4.35
CA ASN A 106 -2.72 5.02 -3.77
C ASN A 106 -2.57 6.14 -4.81
N HIS A 107 -2.63 7.39 -4.34
CA HIS A 107 -2.58 8.59 -5.18
C HIS A 107 -1.20 8.79 -5.85
N SER A 108 -0.11 8.35 -5.23
CA SER A 108 1.23 8.47 -5.82
C SER A 108 1.36 7.59 -7.07
N GLN A 109 0.85 6.36 -6.99
CA GLN A 109 0.81 5.43 -8.12
C GLN A 109 -0.15 5.92 -9.22
N LEU A 110 -1.31 6.49 -8.86
CA LEU A 110 -2.19 7.12 -9.84
C LEU A 110 -1.52 8.31 -10.54
N ARG A 111 -0.86 9.20 -9.78
CA ARG A 111 -0.13 10.35 -10.34
C ARG A 111 0.97 9.91 -11.30
N LEU A 112 1.72 8.88 -10.94
CA LEU A 112 2.70 8.28 -11.84
C LEU A 112 2.04 7.72 -13.09
N HIS A 113 0.90 7.05 -12.97
CA HIS A 113 0.15 6.59 -14.14
C HIS A 113 -0.34 7.74 -15.04
N MET A 114 -0.74 8.89 -14.48
CA MET A 114 -1.21 10.03 -15.29
C MET A 114 -0.17 10.54 -16.29
N ILE A 115 1.12 10.26 -16.09
CA ILE A 115 2.15 10.59 -17.09
C ILE A 115 1.96 9.81 -18.39
N CYS A 116 1.30 8.65 -18.38
CA CYS A 116 1.01 7.86 -19.59
C CYS A 116 0.10 8.64 -20.58
N HIS A 117 -0.64 9.61 -20.06
CA HIS A 117 -1.59 10.47 -20.76
C HIS A 117 -1.00 11.84 -21.13
N SER A 118 0.24 12.12 -20.72
CA SER A 118 0.93 13.35 -21.08
C SER A 118 1.54 13.23 -22.48
N ASP A 119 1.51 14.34 -23.22
CA ASP A 119 2.17 14.48 -24.53
C ASP A 119 3.72 14.53 -24.41
N ASP A 120 4.25 14.75 -23.20
CA ASP A 120 5.68 14.67 -22.91
C ASP A 120 6.14 13.20 -22.85
N LYS A 121 6.39 12.61 -24.03
CA LYS A 121 7.10 11.33 -24.28
C LYS A 121 7.20 10.36 -23.07
N PRO A 122 6.09 9.72 -22.64
CA PRO A 122 6.15 8.69 -21.61
C PRO A 122 6.70 7.38 -22.19
N TYR A 123 7.57 6.71 -21.43
CA TYR A 123 8.07 5.38 -21.77
C TYR A 123 7.01 4.35 -21.35
N LYS A 124 6.30 3.77 -22.32
CA LYS A 124 5.22 2.79 -22.10
C LYS A 124 5.74 1.37 -22.27
N CYS A 125 5.24 0.44 -21.45
CA CYS A 125 5.49 -0.99 -21.62
C CYS A 125 4.86 -1.50 -22.91
N SER A 126 5.61 -2.29 -23.67
CA SER A 126 5.19 -2.86 -24.95
C SER A 126 4.33 -4.13 -24.80
N TYR A 127 4.26 -4.71 -23.60
CA TYR A 127 3.49 -5.92 -23.33
C TYR A 127 1.98 -5.62 -23.31
N SER A 128 1.21 -6.38 -24.09
CA SER A 128 -0.22 -6.13 -24.39
C SER A 128 -1.13 -6.00 -23.16
N ASN A 129 -0.84 -6.74 -22.08
CA ASN A 129 -1.61 -6.71 -20.84
C ASN A 129 -0.92 -5.89 -19.73
N CYS A 130 0.02 -5.01 -20.08
CA CYS A 130 0.78 -4.21 -19.14
C CYS A 130 0.55 -2.71 -19.32
N LEU A 131 -0.10 -2.10 -18.33
CA LEU A 131 -0.37 -0.65 -18.32
C LEU A 131 0.76 0.17 -17.66
N TYR A 132 1.94 -0.41 -17.49
CA TYR A 132 3.06 0.30 -16.87
C TYR A 132 3.61 1.38 -17.81
N CYS A 133 3.82 2.57 -17.27
CA CYS A 133 4.61 3.61 -17.92
C CYS A 133 5.52 4.31 -16.91
N SER A 134 6.56 4.97 -17.41
CA SER A 134 7.47 5.76 -16.60
C SER A 134 7.96 7.00 -17.32
N ARG A 135 8.38 7.99 -16.52
CA ARG A 135 9.09 9.19 -17.00
C ARG A 135 10.51 8.85 -17.47
N TYR A 136 11.08 7.76 -16.98
CA TYR A 136 12.47 7.40 -17.22
C TYR A 136 12.58 6.10 -18.02
N LYS A 137 13.37 6.12 -19.11
CA LYS A 137 13.66 4.93 -19.93
C LYS A 137 14.25 3.79 -19.10
N SER A 138 15.14 4.11 -18.16
CA SER A 138 15.78 3.14 -17.27
C SER A 138 14.77 2.41 -16.38
N ALA A 139 13.72 3.09 -15.94
CA ALA A 139 12.64 2.49 -15.17
C ALA A 139 11.78 1.58 -16.04
N LEU A 140 11.50 1.95 -17.31
CA LEU A 140 10.84 1.06 -18.26
C LEU A 140 11.66 -0.21 -18.51
N ILE A 141 12.95 -0.10 -18.82
CA ILE A 141 13.81 -1.27 -19.07
C ILE A 141 13.84 -2.19 -17.84
N ASN A 142 13.98 -1.62 -16.63
CA ASN A 142 13.94 -2.40 -15.40
C ASN A 142 12.57 -3.07 -15.17
N HIS A 143 11.48 -2.42 -15.58
CA HIS A 143 10.15 -3.00 -15.54
C HIS A 143 10.00 -4.12 -16.58
N GLU A 144 10.50 -4.00 -17.80
CA GLU A 144 10.38 -5.05 -18.83
C GLU A 144 11.05 -6.37 -18.41
N ARG A 145 12.09 -6.31 -17.57
CA ARG A 145 12.68 -7.50 -16.91
C ARG A 145 11.71 -8.25 -16.00
N THR A 146 10.59 -7.65 -15.60
CA THR A 146 9.54 -8.38 -14.88
C THR A 146 8.84 -9.39 -15.78
N HIS A 147 8.71 -9.09 -17.08
CA HIS A 147 8.09 -9.96 -18.06
C HIS A 147 9.07 -11.00 -18.61
N THR A 148 10.29 -10.59 -18.97
CA THR A 148 11.28 -11.51 -19.55
C THR A 148 11.95 -12.41 -18.51
N GLY A 149 11.92 -12.02 -17.23
CA GLY A 149 12.64 -12.72 -16.18
C GLY A 149 14.15 -12.49 -16.18
N GLU A 150 14.67 -11.62 -17.06
CA GLU A 150 16.10 -11.34 -17.19
C GLU A 150 16.69 -10.81 -15.86
N LYS A 151 17.82 -11.40 -15.45
CA LYS A 151 18.53 -11.06 -14.21
C LYS A 151 20.01 -10.76 -14.52
N PRO A 152 20.32 -9.56 -15.06
CA PRO A 152 21.68 -9.26 -15.53
C PRO A 152 22.69 -9.06 -14.39
N TYR A 153 22.24 -8.80 -13.16
CA TYR A 153 23.12 -8.52 -12.03
C TYR A 153 23.49 -9.80 -11.30
N LYS A 154 24.59 -10.43 -11.71
CA LYS A 154 25.08 -11.68 -11.11
C LYS A 154 25.96 -11.41 -9.89
N CYS A 155 25.80 -12.21 -8.83
CA CYS A 155 26.74 -12.22 -7.72
C CYS A 155 28.07 -12.86 -8.17
N ARG A 156 29.17 -12.15 -7.99
CA ARG A 156 30.51 -12.66 -8.34
C ARG A 156 31.16 -13.50 -7.23
N ILE A 157 30.51 -13.61 -6.07
CA ILE A 157 31.02 -14.38 -4.93
C ILE A 157 30.43 -15.78 -4.95
N CYS A 158 29.11 -15.90 -4.94
CA CYS A 158 28.44 -17.22 -4.93
C CYS A 158 28.05 -17.75 -6.31
N HIS A 159 28.07 -16.90 -7.36
CA HIS A 159 27.70 -17.21 -8.76
C HIS A 159 26.27 -17.75 -9.00
N ASN A 160 25.57 -18.22 -7.97
CA ASN A 160 24.23 -18.81 -8.01
C ASN A 160 23.11 -17.79 -7.78
N PHE A 161 23.45 -16.57 -7.39
CA PHE A 161 22.48 -15.48 -7.23
C PHE A 161 22.55 -14.50 -8.40
N SER A 162 21.39 -14.16 -8.95
CA SER A 162 21.25 -13.09 -9.95
C SER A 162 20.00 -12.25 -9.68
N ALA A 163 20.10 -10.94 -9.91
CA ALA A 163 19.02 -9.99 -9.67
C ALA A 163 18.61 -9.23 -10.94
N LYS A 164 17.35 -8.78 -10.98
CA LYS A 164 16.79 -7.94 -12.05
C LYS A 164 17.30 -6.49 -12.00
N GLN A 165 17.72 -6.04 -10.81
CA GLN A 165 18.17 -4.68 -10.51
C GLN A 165 19.42 -4.69 -9.61
N LYS A 166 20.24 -3.64 -9.72
CA LYS A 166 21.47 -3.46 -8.93
C LYS A 166 21.21 -3.46 -7.42
N SER A 167 20.13 -2.83 -6.98
CA SER A 167 19.72 -2.77 -5.57
C SER A 167 19.51 -4.17 -4.98
N GLY A 168 18.90 -5.08 -5.73
CA GLY A 168 18.70 -6.48 -5.31
C GLY A 168 20.02 -7.22 -5.13
N LEU A 169 20.99 -7.01 -6.03
CA LEU A 169 22.34 -7.55 -5.86
C LEU A 169 23.03 -6.92 -4.64
N GLN A 170 22.95 -5.61 -4.46
CA GLN A 170 23.55 -4.94 -3.30
C GLN A 170 22.97 -5.42 -1.97
N TYR A 171 21.65 -5.63 -1.92
CA TYR A 171 20.98 -6.21 -0.75
C TYR A 171 21.52 -7.62 -0.47
N HIS A 172 21.56 -8.49 -1.48
CA HIS A 172 22.13 -9.83 -1.36
C HIS A 172 23.59 -9.81 -0.87
N LEU A 173 24.44 -8.96 -1.45
CA LEU A 173 25.82 -8.81 -1.01
C LEU A 173 25.90 -8.38 0.46
N ARG A 174 25.05 -7.45 0.89
CA ARG A 174 25.00 -6.96 2.27
C ARG A 174 24.45 -7.97 3.27
N THR A 175 23.56 -8.87 2.87
CA THR A 175 22.92 -9.81 3.80
C THR A 175 23.56 -11.19 3.81
N VAL A 176 24.12 -11.62 2.68
CA VAL A 176 24.69 -12.96 2.50
C VAL A 176 26.21 -12.95 2.56
N HIS A 177 26.85 -11.88 2.06
CA HIS A 177 28.31 -11.79 1.94
C HIS A 177 28.91 -10.69 2.83
N LYS A 178 28.27 -10.41 3.97
CA LYS A 178 28.59 -9.28 4.88
C LYS A 178 29.96 -9.40 5.61
N CYS A 179 30.89 -10.19 5.10
CA CYS A 179 32.27 -10.26 5.53
C CYS A 179 33.18 -10.25 4.30
N MET A 180 33.60 -9.06 3.90
CA MET A 180 34.90 -8.76 3.29
C MET A 180 35.35 -7.41 3.82
#